data_AF-A0A2E7EYR3-F1
#
_entry.id   AF-A0A2E7EYR3-F1
#
_cell.length_a   1.000
_cell.length_b   1.000
_cell.length_c   1.000
_cell.angle_alpha   90.00
_cell.angle_beta   90.00
_cell.angle_gamma   90.00
#
_symmetry.space_group_name_H-M   'P 1'
#
loop_
_entity.id
_entity.type
_entity.pdbx_description
1 polymer ?
#
loop_
_entity_poly.entity_id
_entity_poly.type
_entity_poly.pdbx_seq_one_letter_code
_entity_poly.pdbx_strand_id
1 'polypeptide(L)'
;MARTEPPPSLRAAFTVELTDGEAFREIRYDPRIQLPDPRWTVVEANGTSEELDRVVEEWGEEISPDGWLIPDDLEASMGGVVEADDLGRLWRIEFEHQPSSNDGPIDRWASEHLIGYTWLDPVGQNLVRVEYHSFGPFDAPGGGRVDSYTHQYILHQDPEYGVSFISAFMVDVQGEILREDISRSYRARITDIDFFFSSPVEESRFLRQRNAGNGPVIGVMVRQ
;
A
#
# COMPACT_ATOMS: atom_id res chain seq x y z
N MET A 1 -8.29 -16.38 -11.84
CA MET A 1 -7.52 -15.17 -11.44
C MET A 1 -8.12 -14.70 -10.11
N ALA A 2 -7.91 -13.54 -9.51
CA ALA A 2 -8.04 -13.28 -8.05
C ALA A 2 -6.72 -13.49 -7.35
N ARG A 3 -5.92 -12.43 -7.32
CA ARG A 3 -4.72 -12.30 -6.51
C ARG A 3 -4.45 -10.84 -6.11
N THR A 4 -5.46 -9.99 -6.19
CA THR A 4 -5.36 -8.58 -5.81
C THR A 4 -5.69 -8.42 -4.35
N GLU A 5 -6.85 -8.92 -3.92
CA GLU A 5 -7.29 -8.75 -2.54
C GLU A 5 -7.15 -10.06 -1.74
N PRO A 6 -6.26 -10.11 -0.73
CA PRO A 6 -6.23 -11.22 0.19
C PRO A 6 -7.50 -11.26 1.04
N PRO A 7 -7.88 -12.45 1.55
CA PRO A 7 -9.05 -12.57 2.39
C PRO A 7 -8.87 -11.75 3.68
N PRO A 8 -9.95 -11.18 4.27
CA PRO A 8 -9.87 -10.42 5.52
C PRO A 8 -9.30 -11.18 6.72
N SER A 9 -9.20 -12.51 6.60
CA SER A 9 -8.59 -13.39 7.61
C SER A 9 -7.07 -13.50 7.48
N LEU A 10 -6.47 -13.07 6.37
CA LEU A 10 -5.02 -12.98 6.20
C LEU A 10 -4.50 -11.77 6.98
N ARG A 11 -3.47 -12.00 7.78
CA ARG A 11 -2.78 -11.02 8.61
C ARG A 11 -1.29 -11.13 8.36
N ALA A 12 -0.53 -10.11 8.74
CA ALA A 12 0.91 -10.14 8.66
C ALA A 12 1.57 -9.69 9.97
N ALA A 13 2.63 -10.40 10.37
CA ALA A 13 3.66 -9.87 11.23
C ALA A 13 4.81 -9.39 10.32
N PHE A 14 5.42 -8.25 10.62
CA PHE A 14 6.45 -7.69 9.74
C PHE A 14 7.44 -6.81 10.48
N THR A 15 8.59 -6.60 9.83
CA THR A 15 9.56 -5.57 10.18
C THR A 15 9.64 -4.57 9.03
N VAL A 16 9.58 -3.29 9.36
CA VAL A 16 9.64 -2.18 8.41
C VAL A 16 10.77 -1.24 8.79
N GLU A 17 11.55 -0.85 7.79
CA GLU A 17 12.47 0.27 7.87
C GLU A 17 11.80 1.51 7.30
N LEU A 18 11.79 2.60 8.07
CA LEU A 18 11.35 3.92 7.65
C LEU A 18 12.56 4.87 7.57
N THR A 19 12.65 5.65 6.50
CA THR A 19 13.75 6.62 6.30
C THR A 19 13.25 7.97 5.79
N ASP A 20 13.91 9.03 6.24
CA ASP A 20 13.75 10.42 5.80
C ASP A 20 15.15 11.06 5.80
N GLY A 21 15.70 11.29 4.61
CA GLY A 21 17.11 11.64 4.45
C GLY A 21 18.03 10.60 5.10
N GLU A 22 18.82 11.03 6.09
CA GLU A 22 19.73 10.18 6.86
C GLU A 22 19.10 9.63 8.16
N ALA A 23 17.88 10.05 8.51
CA ALA A 23 17.15 9.55 9.66
C ALA A 23 16.50 8.20 9.36
N PHE A 24 16.42 7.36 10.38
CA PHE A 24 16.04 5.95 10.25
C PHE A 24 15.27 5.46 11.46
N ARG A 25 14.24 4.65 11.24
CA ARG A 25 13.51 3.88 12.25
C ARG A 25 13.30 2.46 11.75
N GLU A 26 13.66 1.46 12.54
CA GLU A 26 13.21 0.09 12.30
C GLU A 26 12.11 -0.23 13.30
N ILE A 27 10.98 -0.74 12.79
CA ILE A 27 9.81 -1.07 13.57
C ILE A 27 9.43 -2.51 13.33
N ARG A 28 9.10 -3.22 14.40
CA ARG A 28 8.50 -4.53 14.35
C ARG A 28 7.04 -4.46 14.77
N TYR A 29 6.19 -5.05 13.94
CA TYR A 29 4.79 -5.31 14.24
C TYR A 29 4.50 -6.81 14.32
N ASP A 30 3.91 -7.27 15.42
CA ASP A 30 3.39 -8.64 15.50
C ASP A 30 1.99 -8.65 16.17
N PRO A 31 0.92 -8.85 15.40
CA PRO A 31 -0.45 -8.90 15.91
C PRO A 31 -0.74 -10.10 16.82
N ARG A 32 0.13 -11.12 16.84
CA ARG A 32 -0.02 -12.34 17.66
C ARG A 32 0.38 -12.10 19.12
N ILE A 33 1.14 -11.03 19.39
CA ILE A 33 1.51 -10.63 20.75
C ILE A 33 0.24 -10.27 21.53
N GLN A 34 0.12 -10.79 22.75
CA GLN A 34 -1.02 -10.53 23.63
C GLN A 34 -0.77 -9.29 24.47
N LEU A 35 -1.82 -8.49 24.68
CA LEU A 35 -1.75 -7.37 25.61
C LEU A 35 -1.45 -7.87 27.03
N PRO A 36 -0.67 -7.13 27.84
CA PRO A 36 -0.28 -5.73 27.65
C PRO A 36 1.01 -5.50 26.84
N ASP A 37 1.66 -6.55 26.32
CA ASP A 37 2.90 -6.39 25.57
C ASP A 37 2.64 -5.63 24.25
N PRO A 38 3.52 -4.68 23.88
CA PRO A 38 3.31 -3.85 22.71
C PRO A 38 3.49 -4.67 21.43
N ARG A 39 2.46 -4.65 20.58
CA ARG A 39 2.49 -5.26 19.23
C ARG A 39 3.36 -4.48 18.26
N TRP A 40 3.46 -3.17 18.47
CA TRP A 40 4.23 -2.21 17.68
C TRP A 40 5.43 -1.76 18.50
N THR A 41 6.66 -2.00 18.01
CA THR A 41 7.89 -1.69 18.75
C THR A 41 8.94 -1.11 17.82
N VAL A 42 9.45 0.07 18.15
CA VAL A 42 10.68 0.60 17.54
C VAL A 42 11.86 -0.22 18.05
N VAL A 43 12.50 -0.96 17.16
CA VAL A 43 13.63 -1.85 17.49
C VAL A 43 14.98 -1.15 17.32
N GLU A 44 15.07 -0.22 16.35
CA GLU A 44 16.24 0.61 16.13
C GLU A 44 15.83 2.02 15.69
N ALA A 45 16.58 3.03 16.12
CA ALA A 45 16.38 4.42 15.70
C ALA A 45 17.72 5.13 15.58
N ASN A 46 17.91 5.85 14.48
CA ASN A 46 19.09 6.67 14.22
C ASN A 46 18.69 8.01 13.58
N GLY A 47 19.40 9.08 13.92
CA GLY A 47 19.10 10.43 13.45
C GLY A 47 17.80 11.04 13.99
N THR A 48 17.61 12.33 13.74
CA THR A 48 16.42 13.10 14.16
C THR A 48 15.57 13.42 12.94
N SER A 49 14.29 13.04 12.96
CA SER A 49 13.28 13.47 12.00
C SER A 49 11.92 13.46 12.69
N GLU A 50 11.35 14.65 12.86
CA GLU A 50 9.99 14.81 13.42
C GLU A 50 8.94 14.16 12.52
N GLU A 51 9.18 14.14 11.20
CA GLU A 51 8.30 13.47 10.24
C GLU A 51 8.26 11.97 10.48
N LEU A 52 9.43 11.32 10.59
CA LEU A 52 9.49 9.88 10.87
C LEU A 52 8.88 9.54 12.22
N ASP A 53 9.17 10.33 13.25
CA ASP A 53 8.64 10.08 14.59
C ASP A 53 7.10 10.16 14.59
N ARG A 54 6.53 11.13 13.85
CA ARG A 54 5.08 11.23 13.66
C ARG A 54 4.53 10.04 12.88
N VAL A 55 5.14 9.65 11.76
CA VAL A 55 4.68 8.50 10.96
C VAL A 55 4.70 7.22 11.79
N VAL A 56 5.75 7.00 12.59
CA VAL A 56 5.85 5.85 13.50
C VAL A 56 4.73 5.84 14.55
N GLU A 57 4.37 7.00 15.09
CA GLU A 57 3.28 7.13 16.06
C GLU A 57 1.92 6.88 15.39
N GLU A 58 1.63 7.57 14.28
CA GLU A 58 0.38 7.43 13.50
C GLU A 58 0.13 5.97 13.13
N TRP A 59 1.14 5.29 12.59
CA TRP A 59 1.04 3.86 12.23
C TRP A 59 0.84 2.96 13.45
N GLY A 60 1.44 3.30 14.59
CA GLY A 60 1.31 2.54 15.83
C GLY A 60 -0.06 2.67 16.49
N GLU A 61 -0.81 3.74 16.22
CA GLU A 61 -2.17 3.97 16.73
C GLU A 61 -3.25 3.19 15.98
N GLU A 62 -2.92 2.67 14.80
CA GLU A 62 -3.88 1.94 13.99
C GLU A 62 -4.28 0.58 14.59
N ILE A 63 -5.54 0.20 14.36
CA ILE A 63 -6.08 -1.07 14.86
C ILE A 63 -5.40 -2.26 14.17
N SER A 64 -5.02 -2.12 12.90
CA SER A 64 -4.39 -3.19 12.10
C SER A 64 -3.42 -2.60 11.08
N PRO A 65 -2.21 -2.19 11.53
CA PRO A 65 -1.16 -1.64 10.66
C PRO A 65 -0.74 -2.56 9.51
N ASP A 66 -0.95 -3.88 9.64
CA ASP A 66 -0.70 -4.84 8.57
C ASP A 66 -1.67 -4.73 7.39
N GLY A 67 -2.76 -3.97 7.54
CA GLY A 67 -3.65 -3.61 6.44
C GLY A 67 -2.95 -2.83 5.32
N TRP A 68 -1.98 -1.97 5.65
CA TRP A 68 -1.20 -1.22 4.65
C TRP A 68 -0.39 -2.09 3.71
N LEU A 69 -0.07 -3.32 4.09
CA LEU A 69 0.68 -4.24 3.24
C LEU A 69 -0.20 -4.86 2.16
N ILE A 70 -1.51 -4.72 2.31
CA ILE A 70 -2.52 -5.39 1.54
C ILE A 70 -3.22 -4.35 0.66
N PRO A 71 -2.99 -4.34 -0.66
CA PRO A 71 -3.76 -3.47 -1.53
C PRO A 71 -5.20 -3.97 -1.62
N ASP A 72 -6.14 -3.24 -1.04
CA ASP A 72 -7.56 -3.62 -0.89
C ASP A 72 -8.52 -2.83 -1.78
N ASP A 73 -8.00 -1.88 -2.55
CA ASP A 73 -8.73 -0.92 -3.37
C ASP A 73 -8.46 -1.10 -4.88
N LEU A 74 -7.41 -1.83 -5.24
CA LEU A 74 -6.94 -1.94 -6.62
C LEU A 74 -7.95 -2.65 -7.53
N GLU A 75 -8.62 -3.70 -7.05
CA GLU A 75 -9.63 -4.39 -7.87
C GLU A 75 -10.85 -3.50 -8.12
N ALA A 76 -11.33 -2.81 -7.07
CA ALA A 76 -12.41 -1.83 -7.18
C ALA A 76 -12.04 -0.67 -8.11
N SER A 77 -10.79 -0.19 -8.04
CA SER A 77 -10.29 0.94 -8.82
C SER A 77 -10.05 0.61 -10.30
N MET A 78 -9.60 -0.60 -10.62
CA MET A 78 -9.36 -1.03 -12.01
C MET A 78 -10.63 -1.52 -12.71
N GLY A 79 -11.63 -2.02 -11.97
CA GLY A 79 -12.81 -2.63 -12.56
C GLY A 79 -12.50 -3.94 -13.33
N GLY A 80 -13.44 -4.36 -14.20
CA GLY A 80 -13.37 -5.68 -14.83
C GLY A 80 -12.55 -5.78 -16.12
N VAL A 81 -12.47 -4.70 -16.91
CA VAL A 81 -11.67 -4.63 -18.14
C VAL A 81 -10.96 -3.29 -18.21
N VAL A 82 -9.64 -3.32 -18.35
CA VAL A 82 -8.79 -2.13 -18.43
C VAL A 82 -8.08 -2.05 -19.77
N GLU A 83 -7.88 -0.82 -20.24
CA GLU A 83 -6.95 -0.55 -21.33
C GLU A 83 -5.54 -0.41 -20.77
N ALA A 84 -4.56 -1.00 -21.45
CA ALA A 84 -3.18 -0.93 -21.05
C ALA A 84 -2.26 -0.48 -22.19
N ASP A 85 -1.26 0.33 -21.84
CA ASP A 85 -0.14 0.66 -22.70
C ASP A 85 0.91 -0.45 -22.62
N ASP A 86 1.29 -1.02 -23.78
CA ASP A 86 2.35 -2.02 -23.84
C ASP A 86 3.74 -1.36 -23.79
N LEU A 87 4.44 -1.49 -22.67
CA LEU A 87 5.81 -1.02 -22.49
C LEU A 87 6.84 -2.16 -22.68
N GLY A 88 6.43 -3.24 -23.35
CA GLY A 88 7.24 -4.42 -23.66
C GLY A 88 7.23 -5.45 -22.54
N ARG A 89 8.03 -5.24 -21.49
CA ARG A 89 8.11 -6.19 -20.35
C ARG A 89 7.02 -5.97 -19.31
N LEU A 90 6.40 -4.81 -19.32
CA LEU A 90 5.34 -4.42 -18.40
C LEU A 90 4.24 -3.75 -19.20
N TRP A 91 3.01 -3.97 -18.77
CA TRP A 91 1.86 -3.21 -19.23
C TRP A 91 1.52 -2.16 -18.20
N ARG A 92 1.34 -0.91 -18.62
CA ARG A 92 0.91 0.18 -17.74
C ARG A 92 -0.59 0.39 -17.90
N ILE A 93 -1.29 0.43 -16.78
CA ILE A 93 -2.72 0.68 -16.71
C ILE A 93 -2.91 1.99 -15.94
N GLU A 94 -3.68 2.90 -16.51
CA GLU A 94 -4.16 4.11 -15.85
C GLU A 94 -5.52 3.82 -15.21
N PHE A 95 -5.75 4.32 -14.00
CA PHE A 95 -7.02 4.15 -13.31
C PHE A 95 -7.35 5.33 -12.39
N GLU A 96 -8.63 5.51 -12.11
CA GLU A 96 -9.12 6.44 -11.08
C GLU A 96 -9.27 5.66 -9.77
N HIS A 97 -8.62 6.14 -8.70
CA HIS A 97 -8.71 5.50 -7.40
C HIS A 97 -10.16 5.55 -6.88
N GLN A 98 -10.68 4.40 -6.48
CA GLN A 98 -11.99 4.28 -5.86
C GLN A 98 -11.81 4.12 -4.35
N PRO A 99 -12.35 5.05 -3.54
CA PRO A 99 -12.30 4.95 -2.09
C PRO A 99 -12.69 3.59 -1.52
N SER A 100 -11.85 3.04 -0.66
CA SER A 100 -12.10 1.82 0.12
C SER A 100 -12.70 2.12 1.50
N SER A 101 -13.12 1.08 2.22
CA SER A 101 -13.59 1.22 3.60
C SER A 101 -12.47 1.54 4.61
N ASN A 102 -11.21 1.31 4.23
CA ASN A 102 -10.05 1.59 5.06
C ASN A 102 -9.50 3.01 4.84
N ASP A 103 -10.00 3.73 3.82
CA ASP A 103 -9.53 5.06 3.50
C ASP A 103 -10.05 6.12 4.49
N GLY A 104 -9.10 6.82 5.09
CA GLY A 104 -9.38 7.99 5.91
C GLY A 104 -10.06 9.09 5.10
N PRO A 105 -10.72 10.07 5.77
CA PRO A 105 -11.28 11.23 5.10
C PRO A 105 -10.26 12.01 4.25
N ILE A 106 -8.97 11.96 4.62
CA ILE A 106 -7.87 12.59 3.88
C ILE A 106 -7.54 11.81 2.61
N ASP A 107 -7.48 10.47 2.69
CA ASP A 107 -7.16 9.62 1.53
C ASP A 107 -8.26 9.71 0.46
N ARG A 108 -9.53 9.75 0.90
CA ARG A 108 -10.68 9.97 0.02
C ARG A 108 -10.69 11.34 -0.66
N TRP A 109 -10.25 12.37 0.06
CA TRP A 109 -10.13 13.70 -0.51
C TRP A 109 -8.93 13.79 -1.47
N ALA A 110 -7.80 13.19 -1.11
CA ALA A 110 -6.62 13.17 -1.95
C ALA A 110 -6.92 12.43 -3.25
N SER A 111 -7.62 11.29 -3.22
CA SER A 111 -7.92 10.51 -4.42
C SER A 111 -8.74 11.24 -5.49
N GLU A 112 -9.59 12.20 -5.13
CA GLU A 112 -10.30 13.08 -6.09
C GLU A 112 -9.35 13.95 -6.93
N HIS A 113 -8.09 14.09 -6.51
CA HIS A 113 -7.08 14.96 -7.12
C HIS A 113 -5.87 14.20 -7.67
N LEU A 114 -5.91 12.86 -7.60
CA LEU A 114 -4.82 11.98 -7.99
C LEU A 114 -5.23 11.08 -9.15
N ILE A 115 -4.23 10.66 -9.92
CA ILE A 115 -4.35 9.60 -10.92
C ILE A 115 -3.50 8.41 -10.53
N GLY A 116 -4.11 7.23 -10.63
CA GLY A 116 -3.46 5.95 -10.39
C GLY A 116 -2.83 5.41 -11.67
N TYR A 117 -1.63 4.87 -11.53
CA TYR A 117 -1.00 4.02 -12.54
C TYR A 117 -0.59 2.73 -11.88
N THR A 118 -0.80 1.61 -12.56
CA THR A 118 -0.28 0.32 -12.12
C THR A 118 0.47 -0.38 -13.24
N TRP A 119 1.45 -1.19 -12.88
CA TRP A 119 2.24 -1.97 -13.82
C TRP A 119 2.00 -3.45 -13.59
N LEU A 120 1.65 -4.14 -14.66
CA LEU A 120 1.44 -5.59 -14.71
C LEU A 120 2.57 -6.24 -15.49
N ASP A 121 3.20 -7.26 -14.91
CA ASP A 121 4.01 -8.22 -15.68
C ASP A 121 3.04 -9.18 -16.41
N PRO A 122 2.96 -9.15 -17.75
CA PRO A 122 2.03 -9.98 -18.49
C PRO A 122 2.42 -11.47 -18.50
N VAL A 123 3.69 -11.80 -18.23
CA VAL A 123 4.18 -13.19 -18.17
C VAL A 123 3.90 -13.78 -16.81
N GLY A 124 4.34 -13.08 -15.75
CA GLY A 124 4.09 -13.48 -14.37
C GLY A 124 2.63 -13.30 -13.92
N GLN A 125 1.87 -12.47 -14.64
CA GLN A 125 0.50 -12.04 -14.30
C GLN A 125 0.40 -11.41 -12.91
N ASN A 126 1.41 -10.59 -12.55
CA ASN A 126 1.51 -9.97 -11.23
C ASN A 126 1.62 -8.44 -11.37
N LEU A 127 0.92 -7.73 -10.49
CA LEU A 127 1.16 -6.30 -10.31
C LEU A 127 2.51 -6.11 -9.63
N VAL A 128 3.31 -5.17 -10.14
CA VAL A 128 4.67 -4.91 -9.63
C VAL A 128 4.79 -3.55 -8.96
N ARG A 129 3.89 -2.63 -9.31
CA ARG A 129 3.96 -1.23 -8.86
C ARG A 129 2.61 -0.56 -8.99
N VAL A 130 2.30 0.30 -8.03
CA VAL A 130 1.20 1.28 -8.10
C VAL A 130 1.80 2.66 -7.83
N GLU A 131 1.37 3.67 -8.58
CA GLU A 131 1.77 5.06 -8.41
C GLU A 131 0.55 5.95 -8.44
N TYR A 132 0.51 6.91 -7.53
CA TYR A 132 -0.45 8.00 -7.48
C TYR A 132 0.29 9.32 -7.62
N HIS A 133 -0.19 10.21 -8.50
CA HIS A 133 0.34 11.56 -8.58
C HIS A 133 -0.74 12.60 -8.82
N SER A 134 -0.50 13.82 -8.35
CA SER A 134 -1.39 14.95 -8.63
C SER A 134 -1.15 15.52 -10.03
N PHE A 135 -2.22 15.95 -10.69
CA PHE A 135 -2.15 16.61 -12.01
C PHE A 135 -1.69 18.07 -11.96
N GLY A 136 -1.61 18.61 -10.76
CA GLY A 136 -1.24 19.98 -10.45
C GLY A 136 -1.53 20.26 -8.99
N PRO A 137 -1.37 21.52 -8.56
CA PRO A 137 -1.69 21.91 -7.19
C PRO A 137 -3.20 21.85 -6.90
N PHE A 138 -3.56 21.55 -5.66
CA PHE A 138 -4.96 21.43 -5.20
C PHE A 138 -5.13 21.86 -3.73
N ASP A 139 -6.34 22.25 -3.34
CA ASP A 139 -6.60 22.86 -2.03
C ASP A 139 -6.93 21.81 -0.96
N ALA A 140 -6.11 21.73 0.10
CA ALA A 140 -6.30 20.82 1.21
C ALA A 140 -7.39 21.26 2.20
N PRO A 141 -8.07 20.31 2.88
CA PRO A 141 -9.01 20.63 3.94
C PRO A 141 -8.36 21.54 5.00
N GLY A 142 -9.13 22.49 5.53
CA GLY A 142 -8.62 23.43 6.54
C GLY A 142 -7.85 24.63 5.97
N GLY A 143 -7.93 24.88 4.66
CA GLY A 143 -7.32 26.05 4.03
C GLY A 143 -5.84 25.86 3.69
N GLY A 144 -5.42 24.61 3.54
CA GLY A 144 -4.11 24.26 3.02
C GLY A 144 -4.11 24.18 1.49
N ARG A 145 -2.92 23.97 0.95
CA ARG A 145 -2.65 23.74 -0.46
C ARG A 145 -1.60 22.65 -0.59
N VAL A 146 -1.81 21.72 -1.50
CA VAL A 146 -0.81 20.75 -1.92
C VAL A 146 -0.31 21.19 -3.28
N ASP A 147 0.98 21.44 -3.42
CA ASP A 147 1.61 21.82 -4.68
C ASP A 147 1.99 20.59 -5.52
N SER A 148 2.45 19.53 -4.85
CA SER A 148 2.71 18.24 -5.48
C SER A 148 2.48 17.09 -4.51
N TYR A 149 1.88 16.01 -5.03
CA TYR A 149 1.71 14.76 -4.31
C TYR A 149 2.21 13.62 -5.19
N THR A 150 3.07 12.76 -4.65
CA THR A 150 3.46 11.49 -5.25
C THR A 150 3.47 10.41 -4.17
N HIS A 151 2.81 9.30 -4.48
CA HIS A 151 2.81 8.12 -3.64
C HIS A 151 3.05 6.89 -4.51
N GLN A 152 4.08 6.13 -4.21
CA GLN A 152 4.44 4.93 -4.97
C GLN A 152 4.47 3.72 -4.04
N TYR A 153 3.90 2.62 -4.50
CA TYR A 153 3.94 1.30 -3.89
C TYR A 153 4.70 0.33 -4.79
N ILE A 154 5.63 -0.44 -4.22
CA ILE A 154 6.26 -1.58 -4.87
C ILE A 154 5.60 -2.85 -4.36
N LEU A 155 5.17 -3.71 -5.27
CA LEU A 155 4.46 -4.93 -4.95
C LEU A 155 5.34 -6.15 -5.18
N HIS A 156 5.39 -7.03 -4.18
CA HIS A 156 5.98 -8.36 -4.27
C HIS A 156 4.89 -9.42 -4.13
N GLN A 157 5.17 -10.64 -4.57
CA GLN A 157 4.29 -11.78 -4.35
C GLN A 157 4.87 -12.68 -3.26
N ASP A 158 4.05 -12.96 -2.26
CA ASP A 158 4.36 -13.96 -1.24
C ASP A 158 4.40 -15.37 -1.88
N PRO A 159 5.51 -16.12 -1.72
CA PRO A 159 5.64 -17.43 -2.35
C PRO A 159 4.74 -18.50 -1.75
N GLU A 160 4.31 -18.37 -0.49
CA GLU A 160 3.54 -19.39 0.22
C GLU A 160 2.06 -19.38 -0.19
N TYR A 161 1.43 -18.21 -0.04
CA TYR A 161 0.03 -17.96 -0.31
C TYR A 161 -0.23 -17.39 -1.70
N GLY A 162 0.79 -16.88 -2.39
CA GLY A 162 0.66 -16.34 -3.75
C GLY A 162 -0.05 -15.00 -3.79
N VAL A 163 -0.04 -14.27 -2.68
CA VAL A 163 -0.71 -12.98 -2.48
C VAL A 163 0.25 -11.86 -2.85
N SER A 164 -0.26 -10.81 -3.52
CA SER A 164 0.53 -9.60 -3.77
C SER A 164 0.48 -8.71 -2.54
N PHE A 165 1.62 -8.15 -2.13
CA PHE A 165 1.72 -7.27 -0.98
C PHE A 165 2.67 -6.11 -1.26
N ILE A 166 2.46 -5.00 -0.55
CA ILE A 166 3.32 -3.82 -0.60
C ILE A 166 4.60 -4.11 0.16
N SER A 167 5.72 -4.22 -0.56
CA SER A 167 7.05 -4.47 0.02
C SER A 167 7.83 -3.19 0.29
N ALA A 168 7.46 -2.11 -0.38
CA ALA A 168 8.02 -0.78 -0.14
C ALA A 168 7.01 0.28 -0.59
N PHE A 169 7.05 1.43 0.06
CA PHE A 169 6.32 2.59 -0.43
C PHE A 169 7.06 3.89 -0.14
N MET A 170 6.75 4.89 -0.96
CA MET A 170 7.47 6.16 -1.05
C MET A 170 6.43 7.26 -1.13
N VAL A 171 6.50 8.22 -0.20
CA VAL A 171 5.59 9.36 -0.14
C VAL A 171 6.39 10.63 -0.26
N ASP A 172 6.02 11.47 -1.21
CA ASP A 172 6.53 12.83 -1.40
C ASP A 172 5.35 13.79 -1.52
N VAL A 173 5.18 14.67 -0.53
CA VAL A 173 4.14 15.69 -0.50
C VAL A 173 4.76 17.05 -0.22
N GLN A 174 4.47 18.03 -1.07
CA GLN A 174 4.86 19.43 -0.88
C GLN A 174 3.61 20.31 -0.90
N GLY A 175 3.59 21.32 -0.05
CA GLY A 175 2.49 22.28 0.00
C GLY A 175 2.61 23.28 1.13
N GLU A 176 1.48 23.87 1.52
CA GLU A 176 1.35 24.90 2.54
C GLU A 176 0.08 24.65 3.36
N ILE A 177 0.15 24.67 4.69
CA ILE A 177 -1.04 24.69 5.57
C ILE A 177 -0.92 25.88 6.51
N LEU A 178 -1.97 26.71 6.59
CA LEU A 178 -2.01 27.88 7.49
C LEU A 178 -0.80 28.83 7.30
N ARG A 179 -0.22 28.89 6.10
CA ARG A 179 0.99 29.65 5.76
C ARG A 179 2.32 29.09 6.26
N GLU A 180 2.35 27.81 6.60
CA GLU A 180 3.56 27.05 6.87
C GLU A 180 3.78 26.01 5.79
N ASP A 181 5.02 25.94 5.28
CA ASP A 181 5.39 24.95 4.27
C ASP A 181 5.31 23.55 4.87
N ILE A 182 4.69 22.63 4.14
CA ILE A 182 4.71 21.20 4.43
C ILE A 182 5.59 20.52 3.40
N SER A 183 6.57 19.78 3.90
CA SER A 183 7.36 18.85 3.12
C SER A 183 7.36 17.51 3.86
N ARG A 184 6.59 16.54 3.34
CA ARG A 184 6.67 15.14 3.78
C ARG A 184 7.44 14.36 2.75
N SER A 185 8.54 13.75 3.14
CA SER A 185 9.32 12.87 2.28
C SER A 185 9.80 11.71 3.13
N TYR A 186 9.12 10.56 3.04
CA TYR A 186 9.60 9.36 3.71
C TYR A 186 9.48 8.15 2.82
N ARG A 187 10.24 7.12 3.18
CA ARG A 187 10.33 5.86 2.48
C ARG A 187 10.15 4.75 3.50
N ALA A 188 9.47 3.70 3.09
CA ALA A 188 9.28 2.53 3.90
C ALA A 188 9.66 1.29 3.11
N ARG A 189 10.33 0.35 3.78
CA ARG A 189 10.74 -0.92 3.19
C ARG A 189 10.50 -2.05 4.16
N ILE A 190 9.71 -3.03 3.73
CA ILE A 190 9.50 -4.26 4.50
C ILE A 190 10.76 -5.11 4.38
N THR A 191 11.33 -5.46 5.53
CA THR A 191 12.59 -6.22 5.63
C THR A 191 12.37 -7.66 6.01
N ASP A 192 11.31 -7.92 6.76
CA ASP A 192 10.85 -9.24 7.15
C ASP A 192 9.32 -9.26 7.16
N ILE A 193 8.73 -10.38 6.76
CA ILE A 193 7.28 -10.53 6.71
C ILE A 193 6.88 -12.00 6.89
N ASP A 194 5.85 -12.20 7.69
CA ASP A 194 5.26 -13.50 7.99
C ASP A 194 3.74 -13.38 7.86
N PHE A 195 3.20 -13.96 6.80
CA PHE A 195 1.76 -14.02 6.54
C PHE A 195 1.15 -15.20 7.28
N PHE A 196 -0.03 -14.99 7.85
CA PHE A 196 -0.76 -16.06 8.51
C PHE A 196 -2.26 -15.78 8.52
N PHE A 197 -3.05 -16.83 8.73
CA PHE A 197 -4.50 -16.71 8.85
C PHE A 197 -4.94 -16.62 10.31
N SER A 198 -6.01 -15.86 10.55
CA SER A 198 -6.66 -15.77 11.87
C SER A 198 -7.16 -17.10 12.42
N SER A 199 -7.35 -18.12 11.57
CA SER A 199 -7.57 -19.50 12.00
C SER A 199 -7.15 -20.53 10.93
N PRO A 200 -6.83 -21.78 11.33
CA PRO A 200 -6.54 -22.87 10.40
C PRO A 200 -7.71 -23.21 9.45
N VAL A 201 -8.94 -22.90 9.86
CA VAL A 201 -10.15 -23.13 9.06
C VAL A 201 -10.19 -22.19 7.86
N GLU A 202 -9.86 -20.91 8.09
CA GLU A 202 -9.79 -19.89 7.03
C GLU A 202 -8.64 -20.16 6.06
N GLU A 203 -7.46 -20.54 6.58
CA GLU A 203 -6.33 -20.97 5.75
C GLU A 203 -6.70 -22.14 4.84
N SER A 204 -7.29 -23.18 5.42
CA SER A 204 -7.74 -24.36 4.66
C SER A 204 -8.78 -24.00 3.60
N ARG A 205 -9.63 -23.00 3.86
CA ARG A 205 -10.61 -22.52 2.89
C ARG A 205 -9.92 -21.80 1.73
N PHE A 206 -9.00 -20.89 2.03
CA PHE A 206 -8.23 -20.15 1.03
C PHE A 206 -7.44 -21.10 0.12
N LEU A 207 -6.67 -22.02 0.69
CA LEU A 207 -5.88 -22.98 -0.08
C LEU A 207 -6.74 -23.86 -0.99
N ARG A 208 -7.93 -24.27 -0.55
CA ARG A 208 -8.89 -25.02 -1.39
C ARG A 208 -9.40 -24.19 -2.57
N GLN A 209 -9.75 -22.93 -2.35
CA GLN A 209 -10.24 -22.04 -3.42
C GLN A 209 -9.14 -21.77 -4.45
N ARG A 210 -7.91 -21.51 -3.99
CA ARG A 210 -6.74 -21.30 -4.85
C ARG A 210 -6.49 -22.50 -5.75
N ASN A 211 -6.50 -23.71 -5.19
CA ASN A 211 -6.28 -24.94 -5.95
C ASN A 211 -7.41 -25.26 -6.95
N ALA A 212 -8.62 -24.73 -6.71
CA ALA A 212 -9.76 -24.89 -7.62
C ALA A 212 -9.76 -23.90 -8.81
N GLY A 213 -8.85 -22.91 -8.84
CA GLY A 213 -8.75 -21.93 -9.93
C GLY A 213 -9.91 -20.92 -10.01
N ASN A 214 -10.80 -20.89 -9.02
CA ASN A 214 -12.02 -20.09 -9.02
C ASN A 214 -11.77 -18.67 -8.49
N GLY A 215 -11.37 -17.75 -9.35
CA GLY A 215 -11.50 -16.34 -9.01
C GLY A 215 -11.52 -15.39 -10.21
N PRO A 216 -12.01 -14.15 -10.01
CA PRO A 216 -12.19 -13.13 -11.04
C PRO A 216 -10.97 -12.94 -11.95
N VAL A 217 -11.22 -12.90 -13.26
CA VAL A 217 -10.23 -12.63 -14.32
C VAL A 217 -10.40 -11.19 -14.75
N ILE A 218 -9.40 -10.35 -14.44
CA ILE A 218 -9.30 -9.02 -15.06
C ILE A 218 -8.95 -9.23 -16.54
N GLY A 219 -9.84 -8.78 -17.42
CA GLY A 219 -9.54 -8.75 -18.85
C GLY A 219 -8.68 -7.54 -19.18
N VAL A 220 -7.54 -7.73 -19.84
CA VAL A 220 -6.71 -6.59 -20.30
C VAL A 220 -6.86 -6.45 -21.81
N MET A 221 -7.24 -5.25 -22.27
CA MET A 221 -7.19 -4.87 -23.69
C MET A 221 -5.95 -4.02 -23.95
N VAL A 222 -5.03 -4.52 -24.76
CA VAL A 222 -3.74 -3.86 -25.01
C VAL A 222 -3.87 -2.91 -26.21
N ARG A 223 -3.48 -1.64 -26.01
CA ARG A 223 -3.34 -0.68 -27.11
C ARG A 223 -1.95 -0.86 -27.75
N GLN A 224 -1.93 -1.03 -29.08
CA GLN A 224 -0.70 -1.12 -29.89
C GLN A 224 -0.23 0.26 -30.35
#